data_AF-A0AAV1RXG1-F1
#
_entry.id   AF-A0AAV1RXG1-F1
#
_cell.length_a   1.000
_cell.length_b   1.000
_cell.length_c   1.000
_cell.angle_alpha   90.00
_cell.angle_beta   90.00
_cell.angle_gamma   90.00
#
_symmetry.space_group_name_H-M   'P 1'
#
loop_
_entity.id
_entity.type
_entity.pdbx_description
1 polymer ?
#
loop_
_entity_poly.entity_id
_entity_poly.type
_entity_poly.pdbx_seq_one_letter_code
_entity_poly.pdbx_strand_id
1 'polypeptide(L)'
;MSTTSNLPYHLAPKDLSTENKPSSQFSQKTILDLLNAKCSTSLQYLKQVHAVALRTGHFQDHYVSGNLVKCYANPHFSNLDFALEVFDNVPKPNVFVFNIVIKGCLENNEPCKAIWCYYKMMVANARPNKFTYPTLFKACGAAEAAEEGGKCMLMWLNKG
;
A
#
# COMPACT_ATOMS: atom_id res chain seq x y z
N MET A 1 -22.51 -73.57 -15.02
CA MET A 1 -21.72 -73.06 -13.88
C MET A 1 -20.90 -71.89 -14.44
N SER A 2 -21.07 -70.63 -14.10
CA SER A 2 -21.71 -70.00 -12.93
C SER A 2 -22.34 -68.66 -13.33
N THR A 3 -23.45 -68.35 -12.66
CA THR A 3 -24.27 -67.14 -12.66
C THR A 3 -23.62 -65.97 -11.89
N THR A 4 -24.35 -64.83 -11.88
CA THR A 4 -24.28 -63.62 -11.02
C THR A 4 -23.49 -62.44 -11.61
N SER A 5 -23.93 -61.18 -11.55
CA SER A 5 -25.21 -60.55 -11.21
C SER A 5 -25.05 -59.04 -11.50
N ASN A 6 -25.99 -58.42 -12.21
CA ASN A 6 -26.13 -56.96 -12.18
C ASN A 6 -26.70 -56.52 -10.82
N LEU A 7 -26.18 -55.44 -10.22
CA LEU A 7 -26.94 -54.32 -9.64
C LEU A 7 -25.97 -53.18 -9.21
N PRO A 8 -26.47 -51.95 -8.98
CA PRO A 8 -25.85 -50.68 -9.33
C PRO A 8 -25.35 -49.96 -8.06
N TYR A 9 -25.02 -48.68 -8.18
CA TYR A 9 -24.54 -47.79 -7.12
C TYR A 9 -23.05 -47.91 -6.81
N HIS A 10 -22.25 -47.13 -7.52
CA HIS A 10 -21.39 -46.20 -6.80
C HIS A 10 -21.40 -44.85 -7.50
N LEU A 11 -21.74 -43.85 -6.70
CA LEU A 11 -22.04 -42.48 -7.06
C LEU A 11 -20.83 -41.82 -7.74
N ALA A 12 -21.08 -41.13 -8.85
CA ALA A 12 -20.17 -40.10 -9.34
C ALA A 12 -19.85 -39.12 -8.18
N PRO A 13 -18.61 -38.62 -8.04
CA PRO A 13 -18.31 -37.59 -7.07
C PRO A 13 -19.21 -36.38 -7.34
N LYS A 14 -20.20 -36.22 -6.47
CA LYS A 14 -21.04 -35.03 -6.39
C LYS A 14 -20.12 -33.83 -6.23
N ASP A 15 -20.47 -32.79 -6.95
CA ASP A 15 -20.07 -31.41 -6.70
C ASP A 15 -19.80 -31.18 -5.21
N LEU A 16 -18.52 -31.03 -4.85
CA LEU A 16 -18.13 -30.26 -3.67
C LEU A 16 -18.48 -28.80 -3.97
N SER A 17 -19.77 -28.52 -3.92
CA SER A 17 -20.28 -27.20 -3.72
C SER A 17 -19.98 -26.80 -2.27
N THR A 18 -19.62 -25.53 -2.11
CA THR A 18 -19.62 -24.78 -0.85
C THR A 18 -18.46 -24.99 0.12
N GLU A 19 -17.26 -24.56 -0.27
CA GLU A 19 -16.52 -23.75 0.71
C GLU A 19 -17.25 -22.40 0.83
N ASN A 20 -17.80 -22.18 2.02
CA ASN A 20 -18.45 -20.96 2.45
C ASN A 20 -17.55 -19.75 2.17
N LYS A 21 -17.80 -19.03 1.07
CA LYS A 21 -17.43 -17.62 0.97
C LYS A 21 -18.52 -16.84 1.70
N PRO A 22 -18.27 -16.22 2.87
CA PRO A 22 -19.16 -15.19 3.38
C PRO A 22 -19.05 -14.00 2.41
N SER A 23 -19.85 -14.02 1.34
CA SER A 23 -19.93 -12.94 0.36
C SER A 23 -20.81 -11.81 0.89
N SER A 24 -20.35 -11.18 1.97
CA SER A 24 -20.39 -9.73 2.07
C SER A 24 -18.96 -9.21 1.81
N GLN A 25 -18.44 -9.50 0.62
CA GLN A 25 -17.13 -9.00 0.21
C GLN A 25 -17.24 -7.47 0.12
N PHE A 26 -16.62 -6.75 1.07
CA PHE A 26 -16.59 -5.29 1.05
C PHE A 26 -16.10 -4.82 -0.32
N SER A 27 -16.89 -3.96 -0.98
CA SER A 27 -16.50 -3.41 -2.27
C SER A 27 -15.31 -2.45 -2.11
N GLN A 28 -14.50 -2.29 -3.16
CA GLN A 28 -13.45 -1.29 -3.22
C GLN A 28 -13.97 0.11 -2.82
N LYS A 29 -15.14 0.50 -3.34
CA LYS A 29 -15.79 1.78 -3.03
C LYS A 29 -16.03 1.93 -1.52
N THR A 30 -16.55 0.88 -0.87
CA THR A 30 -16.78 0.90 0.58
C THR A 30 -15.48 1.11 1.35
N ILE A 31 -14.39 0.44 0.96
CA ILE A 31 -13.09 0.62 1.64
C ILE A 31 -12.59 2.07 1.49
N LEU A 32 -12.75 2.65 0.30
CA LEU A 32 -12.34 4.03 0.04
C LEU A 32 -13.19 5.05 0.79
N ASP A 33 -14.50 4.82 0.89
CA ASP A 33 -15.41 5.67 1.67
C ASP A 33 -15.03 5.62 3.16
N LEU A 34 -14.71 4.43 3.68
CA LEU A 34 -14.23 4.25 5.06
C LEU A 34 -12.90 4.98 5.30
N LEU A 35 -11.95 4.87 4.37
CA LEU A 35 -10.69 5.63 4.42
C LEU A 35 -11.00 7.13 4.42
N ASN A 36 -11.72 7.65 3.43
CA ASN A 36 -11.96 9.09 3.31
C ASN A 36 -12.73 9.70 4.49
N ALA A 37 -13.68 8.97 5.08
CA ALA A 37 -14.49 9.48 6.18
C ALA A 37 -13.73 9.60 7.51
N LYS A 38 -12.73 8.75 7.75
CA LYS A 38 -12.11 8.59 9.07
C LYS A 38 -10.58 8.40 9.05
N CYS A 39 -9.94 8.67 7.91
CA CYS A 39 -8.48 8.58 7.69
C CYS A 39 -7.66 9.25 8.80
N SER A 40 -8.16 10.35 9.37
CA SER A 40 -7.42 11.20 10.30
C SER A 40 -7.84 11.08 11.77
N THR A 41 -8.84 10.25 12.10
CA THR A 41 -9.49 10.30 13.42
C THR A 41 -9.01 9.25 14.41
N SER A 42 -8.58 8.08 13.92
CA SER A 42 -8.09 7.01 14.80
C SER A 42 -7.18 6.03 14.07
N LEU A 43 -5.97 5.84 14.61
CA LEU A 43 -5.03 4.84 14.12
C LEU A 43 -5.60 3.42 14.26
N GLN A 44 -6.40 3.15 15.29
CA GLN A 44 -7.04 1.85 15.47
C GLN A 44 -8.05 1.58 14.36
N TYR A 45 -8.87 2.57 14.01
CA TYR A 45 -9.80 2.46 12.89
C TYR A 45 -9.06 2.24 11.56
N LEU A 46 -7.98 3.00 11.32
CA LEU A 46 -7.16 2.82 10.12
C LEU A 46 -6.59 1.40 10.02
N LYS A 47 -6.10 0.83 11.13
CA LYS A 47 -5.64 -0.58 11.19
C LYS A 47 -6.76 -1.57 10.86
N GLN A 48 -7.99 -1.33 11.32
CA GLN A 48 -9.13 -2.18 10.97
C GLN A 48 -9.44 -2.13 9.47
N VAL A 49 -9.48 -0.94 8.87
CA VAL A 49 -9.71 -0.78 7.43
C VAL A 49 -8.58 -1.42 6.62
N HIS A 50 -7.34 -1.25 7.06
CA HIS A 50 -6.18 -1.89 6.44
C HIS A 50 -6.29 -3.42 6.49
N ALA A 51 -6.65 -4.00 7.64
CA ALA A 51 -6.86 -5.44 7.78
C ALA A 51 -7.97 -5.95 6.84
N VAL A 52 -9.06 -5.20 6.68
CA VAL A 52 -10.13 -5.52 5.70
C VAL A 52 -9.57 -5.48 4.28
N ALA A 53 -8.79 -4.46 3.90
CA ALA A 53 -8.19 -4.35 2.57
C ALA A 53 -7.24 -5.52 2.26
N LEU A 54 -6.45 -5.97 3.24
CA LEU A 54 -5.59 -7.15 3.10
C LEU A 54 -6.40 -8.44 2.93
N ARG A 55 -7.35 -8.70 3.83
CA ARG A 55 -8.18 -9.92 3.82
C ARG A 55 -9.02 -10.06 2.55
N THR A 56 -9.42 -8.93 1.96
CA THR A 56 -10.27 -8.91 0.76
C THR A 56 -9.49 -8.76 -0.54
N GLY A 57 -8.15 -8.66 -0.48
CA GLY A 57 -7.27 -8.52 -1.65
C GLY A 57 -7.22 -7.11 -2.26
N HIS A 58 -7.95 -6.14 -1.72
CA HIS A 58 -8.01 -4.77 -2.25
C HIS A 58 -6.73 -3.96 -2.02
N PHE A 59 -5.82 -4.41 -1.16
CA PHE A 59 -4.52 -3.74 -1.00
C PHE A 59 -3.69 -3.69 -2.31
N GLN A 60 -3.93 -4.61 -3.24
CA GLN A 60 -3.28 -4.63 -4.56
C GLN A 60 -3.68 -3.43 -5.44
N ASP A 61 -4.82 -2.80 -5.17
CA ASP A 61 -5.27 -1.62 -5.87
C ASP A 61 -4.47 -0.40 -5.43
N HIS A 62 -3.85 0.31 -6.38
CA HIS A 62 -2.99 1.47 -6.10
C HIS A 62 -3.75 2.65 -5.48
N TYR A 63 -5.06 2.74 -5.68
CA TYR A 63 -5.85 3.80 -5.08
C TYR A 63 -6.14 3.48 -3.60
N VAL A 64 -6.48 2.24 -3.27
CA VAL A 64 -6.65 1.78 -1.88
C VAL A 64 -5.33 1.84 -1.11
N SER A 65 -4.26 1.22 -1.63
CA SER A 65 -2.94 1.23 -0.99
C SER A 65 -2.36 2.65 -0.88
N GLY A 66 -2.49 3.47 -1.93
CA GLY A 66 -2.08 4.87 -1.88
C GLY A 66 -2.80 5.66 -0.79
N ASN A 67 -4.11 5.49 -0.63
CA ASN A 67 -4.85 6.13 0.46
C ASN A 67 -4.45 5.60 1.84
N LEU A 68 -4.17 4.30 1.99
CA LEU A 68 -3.62 3.74 3.23
C LEU A 68 -2.27 4.39 3.60
N VAL A 69 -1.33 4.46 2.65
CA VAL A 69 -0.03 5.13 2.84
C VAL A 69 -0.23 6.59 3.23
N LYS A 70 -1.11 7.31 2.52
CA LYS A 70 -1.46 8.71 2.83
C LYS A 70 -1.97 8.87 4.27
N CYS A 71 -2.84 7.97 4.72
CA CYS A 71 -3.41 8.03 6.07
C CYS A 71 -2.37 7.72 7.15
N TYR A 72 -1.53 6.69 6.95
CA TYR A 72 -0.46 6.37 7.89
C TYR A 72 0.62 7.45 7.94
N ALA A 73 0.91 8.09 6.81
CA ALA A 73 1.85 9.21 6.73
C ALA A 73 1.26 10.53 7.25
N ASN A 74 0.03 10.55 7.79
CA ASN A 74 -0.52 11.75 8.39
C ASN A 74 0.33 12.15 9.62
N PRO A 75 0.89 13.37 9.66
CA PRO A 75 1.74 13.81 10.79
C PRO A 75 1.07 13.73 12.16
N HIS A 76 -0.26 13.80 12.21
CA HIS A 76 -1.03 13.65 13.45
C HIS A 76 -0.79 12.30 14.15
N PHE A 77 -0.47 11.24 13.40
CA PHE A 77 -0.21 9.93 13.97
C PHE A 77 1.27 9.68 14.32
N SER A 78 2.20 10.54 13.88
CA SER A 78 3.64 10.34 14.08
C SER A 78 4.11 8.93 13.69
N ASN A 79 3.58 8.40 12.57
CA ASN A 79 3.71 7.00 12.18
C ASN A 79 4.29 6.83 10.77
N LEU A 80 5.18 7.76 10.37
CA LEU A 80 5.78 7.78 9.03
C LEU A 80 6.51 6.47 8.70
N ASP A 81 7.27 5.92 9.65
CA ASP A 81 8.05 4.70 9.39
C ASP A 81 7.15 3.52 9.01
N PHE A 82 6.02 3.36 9.71
CA PHE A 82 5.02 2.36 9.32
C PHE A 82 4.36 2.70 7.98
N ALA A 83 4.15 3.97 7.65
CA ALA A 83 3.64 4.36 6.34
C ALA A 83 4.61 3.94 5.21
N LEU A 84 5.92 4.03 5.46
CA LEU A 84 6.97 3.57 4.55
C LEU A 84 7.00 2.04 4.45
N GLU A 85 6.79 1.32 5.55
CA GLU A 85 6.62 -0.14 5.51
C GLU A 85 5.39 -0.54 4.66
N VAL A 86 4.26 0.14 4.83
CA VAL A 86 3.07 -0.12 4.01
C VAL A 86 3.36 0.19 2.54
N PHE A 87 4.04 1.30 2.25
CA PHE A 87 4.46 1.65 0.90
C PHE A 87 5.39 0.59 0.27
N ASP A 88 6.35 0.08 1.04
CA ASP A 88 7.30 -0.94 0.58
C ASP A 88 6.63 -2.28 0.24
N ASN A 89 5.44 -2.54 0.81
CA ASN A 89 4.61 -3.69 0.49
C ASN A 89 3.68 -3.47 -0.71
N VAL A 90 3.58 -2.25 -1.26
CA VAL A 90 2.73 -1.99 -2.44
C VAL A 90 3.35 -2.66 -3.67
N PRO A 91 2.62 -3.51 -4.41
CA PRO A 91 3.16 -4.19 -5.57
C PRO A 91 3.24 -3.22 -6.75
N LYS A 92 4.44 -3.07 -7.33
CA LYS A 92 4.73 -2.23 -8.50
C LYS A 92 4.04 -0.85 -8.39
N PRO A 93 4.39 -0.05 -7.37
CA PRO A 93 3.70 1.20 -7.08
C PRO A 93 3.76 2.13 -8.30
N ASN A 94 2.62 2.73 -8.64
CA ASN A 94 2.56 3.67 -9.76
C ASN A 94 2.98 5.09 -9.31
N VAL A 95 3.04 6.00 -10.28
CA VAL A 95 3.39 7.42 -10.06
C VAL A 95 2.52 8.09 -8.99
N PHE A 96 1.25 7.71 -8.86
CA PHE A 96 0.36 8.26 -7.84
C PHE A 96 0.78 7.85 -6.43
N VAL A 97 1.08 6.57 -6.19
CA VAL A 97 1.53 6.08 -4.88
C VAL A 97 2.89 6.69 -4.51
N PHE A 98 3.82 6.80 -5.47
CA PHE A 98 5.10 7.48 -5.25
C PHE A 98 4.92 8.95 -4.86
N ASN A 99 4.07 9.69 -5.56
CA ASN A 99 3.81 11.08 -5.23
C ASN A 99 3.18 11.24 -3.83
N ILE A 100 2.34 10.30 -3.40
CA ILE A 100 1.79 10.27 -2.04
C ILE A 100 2.89 10.11 -1.00
N VAL A 101 3.75 9.10 -1.13
CA VAL A 101 4.75 8.81 -0.09
C VAL A 101 5.82 9.90 -0.02
N ILE A 102 6.24 10.46 -1.15
CA ILE A 102 7.20 11.58 -1.20
C ILE A 102 6.61 12.80 -0.48
N LYS A 103 5.35 13.14 -0.76
CA LYS A 103 4.64 14.23 -0.07
C LYS A 103 4.53 13.96 1.43
N GLY A 104 4.15 12.74 1.81
CA GLY A 104 4.03 12.32 3.20
C GLY A 104 5.34 12.47 3.98
N CYS A 105 6.48 12.11 3.39
CA CYS A 105 7.79 12.32 4.00
C CYS A 105 8.05 13.82 4.29
N LEU A 106 7.74 14.72 3.35
CA LEU A 106 7.92 16.15 3.57
C LEU A 106 6.98 16.74 4.62
N GLU A 107 5.73 16.28 4.65
CA GLU A 107 4.78 16.71 5.67
C GLU A 107 5.19 16.27 7.09
N ASN A 108 6.07 15.26 7.20
CA ASN A 108 6.67 14.80 8.44
C ASN A 108 8.10 15.33 8.66
N ASN A 109 8.53 16.35 7.89
CA ASN A 109 9.87 16.95 7.98
C ASN A 109 11.03 15.95 7.75
N GLU A 110 10.84 15.00 6.83
CA GLU A 110 11.81 13.93 6.54
C GLU A 110 12.28 14.01 5.08
N PRO A 111 13.06 15.05 4.71
CA PRO A 111 13.42 15.33 3.32
C PRO A 111 14.32 14.25 2.71
N CYS A 112 15.24 13.64 3.47
CA CYS A 112 16.05 12.54 2.96
C CYS A 112 15.22 11.30 2.59
N LYS A 113 14.19 10.97 3.38
CA LYS A 113 13.25 9.87 3.06
C LYS A 113 12.44 10.20 1.79
N ALA A 114 12.06 11.47 1.59
CA ALA A 114 11.39 11.92 0.37
C ALA A 114 12.27 11.74 -0.88
N ILE A 115 13.53 12.18 -0.80
CA ILE A 115 14.52 12.04 -1.89
C ILE A 115 14.79 10.56 -2.18
N TRP A 116 14.88 9.72 -1.14
CA TRP A 116 15.02 8.27 -1.29
C TRP A 116 13.82 7.63 -2.00
N CYS A 117 12.59 8.03 -1.66
CA CYS A 117 11.39 7.55 -2.36
C CYS A 117 11.37 7.97 -3.84
N TYR A 118 11.88 9.15 -4.17
CA TYR A 118 12.09 9.56 -5.57
C TYR A 118 13.11 8.68 -6.28
N TYR A 119 14.21 8.31 -5.63
CA TYR A 119 15.16 7.35 -6.20
C TYR A 119 14.49 6.00 -6.49
N LYS A 120 13.72 5.46 -5.54
CA LYS A 120 12.92 4.23 -5.75
C LYS A 120 11.96 4.34 -6.93
N MET A 121 11.36 5.51 -7.14
CA MET A 121 10.49 5.80 -8.28
C MET A 121 11.23 5.66 -9.62
N MET A 122 12.46 6.18 -9.69
CA MET A 122 13.31 6.09 -10.88
C MET A 122 13.74 4.64 -11.17
N VAL A 123 14.17 3.91 -10.14
CA VAL A 123 14.55 2.49 -10.26
C VAL A 123 13.38 1.62 -10.72
N ALA A 124 12.17 1.93 -10.26
CA ALA A 124 10.94 1.25 -10.67
C ALA A 124 10.46 1.63 -12.09
N ASN A 125 11.17 2.47 -12.82
CA ASN A 125 10.76 3.03 -14.12
C ASN A 125 9.40 3.75 -14.07
N ALA A 126 8.99 4.26 -12.90
CA ALA A 126 7.80 5.08 -12.74
C ALA A 126 8.15 6.53 -13.08
N ARG A 127 7.79 7.00 -14.28
CA ARG A 127 8.24 8.32 -14.77
C ARG A 127 7.71 9.48 -13.91
N PRO A 128 8.59 10.33 -13.32
CA PRO A 128 8.19 11.54 -12.61
C PRO A 128 7.33 12.47 -13.46
N ASN A 129 6.39 13.17 -12.82
CA ASN A 129 5.48 14.08 -13.49
C ASN A 129 5.46 15.47 -12.85
N LYS A 130 4.58 16.36 -13.33
CA LYS A 130 4.44 17.74 -12.86
C LYS A 130 4.13 17.88 -11.36
N PHE A 131 3.68 16.82 -10.68
CA PHE A 131 3.46 16.81 -9.23
C PHE A 131 4.70 16.33 -8.46
N THR A 132 5.58 15.57 -9.11
CA THR A 132 6.80 15.03 -8.49
C THR A 132 7.85 16.13 -8.32
N TYR A 133 8.17 16.88 -9.39
CA TYR A 133 9.29 17.84 -9.37
C TYR A 133 9.15 18.96 -8.33
N PRO A 134 8.00 19.65 -8.17
CA PRO A 134 7.88 20.69 -7.14
C PRO A 134 8.08 20.15 -5.73
N THR A 135 7.62 18.92 -5.48
CA THR A 135 7.78 18.23 -4.20
C THR A 135 9.24 17.86 -3.97
N LEU A 136 9.93 17.34 -5.00
CA LEU A 136 11.35 17.01 -4.92
C LEU A 136 12.22 18.25 -4.67
N PHE A 137 11.97 19.37 -5.36
CA PHE A 137 12.73 20.60 -5.14
C PHE A 137 12.59 21.13 -3.70
N LYS A 138 11.38 21.04 -3.13
CA LYS A 138 11.17 21.35 -1.71
C LYS A 138 11.98 20.42 -0.80
N ALA A 139 12.04 19.13 -1.13
CA ALA A 139 12.85 18.18 -0.37
C ALA A 139 14.33 18.52 -0.40
N CYS A 140 14.89 18.84 -1.58
CA CYS A 140 16.29 19.22 -1.71
C CYS A 140 16.61 20.49 -0.90
N GLY A 141 15.77 21.53 -1.03
CA GLY A 141 15.97 22.77 -0.27
C GLY A 141 15.84 22.55 1.24
N ALA A 142 14.92 21.69 1.70
CA ALA A 142 14.78 21.35 3.10
C ALA A 142 15.98 20.54 3.64
N ALA A 143 16.50 19.59 2.87
CA ALA A 143 17.69 18.83 3.24
C ALA A 143 18.94 19.72 3.32
N GLU A 144 19.08 20.67 2.40
CA GLU A 144 20.17 21.66 2.43
C GLU A 144 20.07 22.58 3.65
N ALA A 145 18.89 23.15 3.91
CA ALA A 145 18.66 24.03 5.05
C ALA A 145 18.88 23.35 6.41
N ALA A 146 18.68 22.02 6.47
CA ALA A 146 18.92 21.21 7.65
C ALA A 146 20.34 20.60 7.72
N GLU A 147 21.23 20.93 6.76
CA GLU A 147 22.58 20.37 6.62
C GLU A 147 22.60 18.83 6.54
N GLU A 148 21.52 18.22 6.04
CA GLU A 148 21.31 16.77 5.99
C GLU A 148 21.81 16.11 4.70
N GLY A 149 22.46 16.85 3.81
CA GLY A 149 22.96 16.34 2.53
C GLY A 149 23.80 15.06 2.68
N GLY A 150 24.69 15.02 3.68
CA GLY A 150 25.48 13.83 4.00
C GLY A 150 24.63 12.63 4.45
N LYS A 151 23.58 12.85 5.25
CA LYS A 151 22.65 11.79 5.69
C LYS A 151 21.89 11.22 4.49
N CYS A 152 21.41 12.10 3.61
CA CYS A 152 20.73 11.70 2.38
C CYS A 152 21.64 10.84 1.49
N MET A 153 22.91 11.23 1.33
CA MET A 153 23.90 10.46 0.57
C MET A 153 24.23 9.11 1.20
N LEU A 154 24.36 9.03 2.53
CA LEU A 154 24.57 7.76 3.24
C LEU A 154 23.36 6.83 3.11
N MET A 155 22.14 7.37 3.18
CA MET A 155 20.93 6.58 2.91
C MET A 155 20.94 6.00 1.49
N TRP A 156 21.45 6.76 0.51
CA TRP A 156 21.59 6.27 -0.86
C TRP A 156 22.59 5.12 -0.99
N LEU A 157 23.75 5.21 -0.33
CA LEU A 157 24.81 4.19 -0.43
C LEU A 157 24.48 2.89 0.30
N ASN A 158 23.81 2.96 1.45
CA ASN A 158 23.59 1.79 2.31
C ASN A 158 22.40 0.91 1.89
N LYS A 159 21.57 1.36 0.94
CA LYS A 159 20.33 0.69 0.51
C LYS A 159 20.30 0.40 -1.01
N GLY A 160 21.40 0.67 -1.72
CA GLY A 160 21.60 0.42 -3.14
C GLY A 160 22.24 -0.93 -3.44
#